data_AF-A0A9P5TMY6-F1
#
_entry.id   AF-A0A9P5TMY6-F1
#
_cell.length_a   1.000
_cell.length_b   1.000
_cell.length_c   1.000
_cell.angle_alpha   90.00
_cell.angle_beta   90.00
_cell.angle_gamma   90.00
#
_symmetry.space_group_name_H-M   'P 1'
#
loop_
_entity.id
_entity.type
_entity.pdbx_description
1 polymer ?
#
loop_
_entity_poly.entity_id
_entity_poly.type
_entity_poly.pdbx_seq_one_letter_code
_entity_poly.pdbx_strand_id
1 'polypeptide(L)'
;MSAFAIQRVVTPTEEQISKSADLFYDLMKDNLGAISLSGGDKALIRLQALATIRAGAFAGEYYVASNPEGELVGYSVWMPPGQELFSTEEQRKLGYEDYVAGFSEEGKEYFRTTYLAHIPGFINGFLGPNTGKKDSWWLHMAMVRPDYQRKGIARALIDFVRIKAEKSGDVIACATTNDDNVPVYVSIGLTHRGRKMMPSPWGDWPLHVFTLNTAETTVSRSDEGIRFPAMPQNTVNSESYALLASNEYDDESEKPKATPTESSTWTLAIVAGLVIFLMVDLIVFSLIGKMLLDARSFEDPEDMEFRNPYIGLDDLYHYHDIKPSHFSKVINEPRLSAQISPAEPNRVFPIDAHRWLSDFGVLSPPDRHFQVSNQIHTMVQFHILDYGMEKCTLAVRLPGRGDTLPHPYTLPTSQDVVRLNICELDVKRPLKERQITWSTRPVCQRQLGTIEAKVGEEVEMDPFSCKSGSFIGYQISCADVSADISPECNIDVWTNHNQTWGIFLNQYQTV
;
A
#
# COMPACT_ATOMS: atom_id res chain seq x y z
N MET A 1 18.30 -3.98 33.25
CA MET A 1 19.29 -3.17 32.48
C MET A 1 18.99 -3.37 31.00
N SER A 2 19.03 -2.33 30.16
CA SER A 2 18.82 -2.51 28.72
C SER A 2 19.90 -3.45 28.16
N ALA A 3 19.53 -4.33 27.23
CA ALA A 3 20.46 -5.29 26.64
C ALA A 3 21.51 -4.65 25.70
N PHE A 4 21.42 -3.34 25.48
CA PHE A 4 22.34 -2.55 24.67
C PHE A 4 22.25 -1.06 25.05
N ALA A 5 23.23 -0.28 24.61
CA ALA A 5 23.27 1.17 24.67
C ALA A 5 23.47 1.74 23.26
N ILE A 6 22.87 2.89 22.96
CA ILE A 6 23.04 3.59 21.68
C ILE A 6 23.70 4.95 21.92
N GLN A 7 24.66 5.29 21.08
CA GLN A 7 25.35 6.58 21.13
C GLN A 7 25.65 7.12 19.74
N ARG A 8 25.61 8.45 19.59
CA ARG A 8 26.19 9.14 18.43
C ARG A 8 27.70 9.17 18.59
N VAL A 9 28.42 8.77 17.56
CA VAL A 9 29.89 8.81 17.52
C VAL A 9 30.32 9.89 16.52
N VAL A 10 30.79 11.03 17.04
CA VAL A 10 31.15 12.20 16.21
C VAL A 10 32.49 12.02 15.53
N THR A 11 33.45 11.37 16.19
CA THR A 11 34.79 11.12 15.65
C THR A 11 35.13 9.65 15.88
N PRO A 12 34.64 8.74 15.02
CA PRO A 12 34.90 7.33 15.20
C PRO A 12 36.37 7.00 14.95
N THR A 13 36.92 6.06 15.72
CA THR A 13 38.27 5.55 15.47
C THR A 13 38.26 4.65 14.23
N GLU A 14 39.40 4.51 13.56
CA GLU A 14 39.53 3.59 12.42
C GLU A 14 39.18 2.14 12.80
N GLU A 15 39.42 1.74 14.05
CA GLU A 15 39.00 0.43 14.55
C GLU A 15 37.46 0.30 14.60
N GLN A 16 36.75 1.33 15.07
CA GLN A 16 35.28 1.34 15.10
C GLN A 16 34.68 1.33 13.68
N ILE A 17 35.28 2.09 12.76
CA ILE A 17 34.90 2.11 11.34
C ILE A 17 35.13 0.72 10.74
N SER A 18 36.30 0.12 10.98
CA SER A 18 36.64 -1.22 10.49
C SER A 18 35.64 -2.26 10.98
N LYS A 19 35.36 -2.31 12.29
CA LYS A 19 34.39 -3.26 12.87
C LYS A 19 32.99 -3.11 12.26
N SER A 20 32.59 -1.89 11.93
CA SER A 20 31.29 -1.63 11.31
C SER A 20 31.26 -2.03 9.83
N ALA A 21 32.35 -1.81 9.11
CA ALA A 21 32.51 -2.29 7.75
C ALA A 21 32.56 -3.83 7.68
N ASP A 22 33.19 -4.47 8.66
CA ASP A 22 33.20 -5.94 8.78
C ASP A 22 31.78 -6.46 9.02
N LEU A 23 31.02 -5.83 9.93
CA LEU A 23 29.62 -6.17 10.16
C LEU A 23 28.75 -5.97 8.90
N PHE A 24 28.97 -4.89 8.14
CA PHE A 24 28.28 -4.68 6.87
C PHE A 24 28.58 -5.81 5.89
N TYR A 25 29.86 -6.13 5.71
CA TYR A 25 30.30 -7.19 4.81
C TYR A 25 29.66 -8.52 5.20
N ASP A 26 29.68 -8.88 6.48
CA ASP A 26 29.10 -10.15 6.94
C ASP A 26 27.61 -10.27 6.68
N LEU A 27 26.87 -9.16 6.77
CA LEU A 27 25.42 -9.12 6.51
C LEU A 27 25.07 -9.02 5.01
N MET A 28 25.96 -8.45 4.19
CA MET A 28 25.65 -8.06 2.81
C MET A 28 26.42 -8.84 1.73
N LYS A 29 27.41 -9.67 2.08
CA LYS A 29 28.26 -10.42 1.12
C LYS A 29 27.51 -11.35 0.17
N ASP A 30 26.28 -11.73 0.53
CA ASP A 30 25.40 -12.57 -0.29
C ASP A 30 24.16 -11.80 -0.79
N ASN A 31 24.04 -10.51 -0.50
CA ASN A 31 22.98 -9.67 -1.03
C ASN A 31 23.32 -9.28 -2.48
N LEU A 32 22.46 -9.67 -3.42
CA LEU A 32 22.67 -9.43 -4.85
C LEU A 32 22.73 -7.94 -5.21
N GLY A 33 21.99 -7.09 -4.50
CA GLY A 33 22.10 -5.65 -4.63
C GLY A 33 23.48 -5.13 -4.24
N ALA A 34 24.02 -5.52 -3.09
CA ALA A 34 25.37 -5.13 -2.66
C ALA A 34 26.47 -5.62 -3.61
N ILE A 35 26.34 -6.85 -4.12
CA ILE A 35 27.23 -7.40 -5.15
C ILE A 35 27.16 -6.55 -6.42
N SER A 36 25.95 -6.23 -6.89
CA SER A 36 25.74 -5.44 -8.11
C SER A 36 26.25 -4.01 -7.98
N LEU A 37 26.01 -3.38 -6.82
CA LEU A 37 26.53 -2.04 -6.51
C LEU A 37 28.06 -2.01 -6.44
N SER A 38 28.68 -3.15 -6.15
CA SER A 38 30.14 -3.33 -6.08
C SER A 38 30.74 -3.84 -7.39
N GLY A 39 30.04 -3.67 -8.53
CA GLY A 39 30.56 -4.07 -9.84
C GLY A 39 30.78 -5.58 -9.99
N GLY A 40 30.02 -6.40 -9.25
CA GLY A 40 30.13 -7.85 -9.25
C GLY A 40 31.20 -8.43 -8.34
N ASP A 41 32.05 -7.59 -7.75
CA ASP A 41 33.16 -8.04 -6.91
C ASP A 41 32.81 -7.93 -5.43
N LYS A 42 32.65 -9.10 -4.78
CA LYS A 42 32.38 -9.19 -3.34
C LYS A 42 33.49 -8.56 -2.50
N ALA A 43 34.75 -8.55 -2.97
CA ALA A 43 35.87 -7.95 -2.24
C ALA A 43 35.69 -6.43 -2.05
N LEU A 44 34.94 -5.77 -2.93
CA LEU A 44 34.70 -4.33 -2.89
C LEU A 44 33.56 -3.92 -1.96
N ILE A 45 32.69 -4.86 -1.53
CA ILE A 45 31.57 -4.58 -0.60
C ILE A 45 32.07 -3.98 0.71
N ARG A 46 33.20 -4.47 1.21
CA ARG A 46 33.81 -3.92 2.43
C ARG A 46 34.37 -2.50 2.21
N LEU A 47 34.97 -2.24 1.04
CA LEU A 47 35.46 -0.90 0.69
C LEU A 47 34.30 0.09 0.54
N GLN A 48 33.16 -0.33 -0.03
CA GLN A 48 31.93 0.46 -0.07
C GLN A 48 31.48 0.89 1.33
N ALA A 49 31.50 -0.06 2.27
CA ALA A 49 31.12 0.18 3.66
C ALA A 49 32.06 1.20 4.31
N LEU A 50 33.38 1.01 4.19
CA LEU A 50 34.38 1.94 4.72
C LEU A 50 34.19 3.36 4.18
N ALA A 51 34.05 3.51 2.86
CA ALA A 51 33.85 4.81 2.21
C ALA A 51 32.57 5.49 2.74
N THR A 52 31.47 4.75 2.82
CA THR A 52 30.17 5.28 3.28
C THR A 52 30.21 5.69 4.75
N ILE A 53 30.80 4.87 5.62
CA ILE A 53 30.89 5.15 7.05
C ILE A 53 31.80 6.37 7.29
N ARG A 54 32.95 6.46 6.61
CA ARG A 54 33.87 7.61 6.73
C ARG A 54 33.20 8.91 6.26
N ALA A 55 32.59 8.91 5.07
CA ALA A 55 31.91 10.09 4.55
C ALA A 55 30.69 10.48 5.41
N GLY A 56 29.92 9.51 5.90
CA GLY A 56 28.79 9.74 6.79
C GLY A 56 29.20 10.23 8.19
N ALA A 57 30.32 9.78 8.73
CA ALA A 57 30.87 10.31 9.98
C ALA A 57 31.44 11.74 9.79
N PHE A 58 31.96 12.06 8.60
CA PHE A 58 32.51 13.36 8.28
C PHE A 58 31.43 14.43 8.06
N ALA A 59 30.41 14.15 7.24
CA ALA A 59 29.42 15.14 6.79
C ALA A 59 27.97 14.85 7.26
N GLY A 60 27.75 13.74 7.95
CA GLY A 60 26.44 13.29 8.38
C GLY A 60 26.36 12.92 9.86
N GLU A 61 25.66 11.82 10.16
CA GLU A 61 25.58 11.29 11.51
C GLU A 61 25.82 9.77 11.54
N TYR A 62 26.63 9.34 12.50
CA TYR A 62 26.98 7.96 12.73
C TYR A 62 26.61 7.56 14.16
N TYR A 63 25.85 6.47 14.29
CA TYR A 63 25.36 5.95 15.57
C TYR A 63 25.75 4.49 15.74
N VAL A 64 26.12 4.13 16.96
CA VAL A 64 26.53 2.78 17.34
C VAL A 64 25.63 2.27 18.44
N ALA A 65 25.25 0.99 18.33
CA ALA A 65 24.67 0.19 19.39
C ALA A 65 25.73 -0.77 19.94
N SER A 66 25.93 -0.75 21.26
CA SER A 66 26.89 -1.61 21.96
C SER A 66 26.21 -2.47 23.03
N ASN A 67 26.71 -3.68 23.26
CA ASN A 67 26.30 -4.51 24.40
C ASN A 67 26.94 -4.00 25.72
N PRO A 68 26.58 -4.56 26.90
CA PRO A 68 27.17 -4.17 28.18
C PRO A 68 28.71 -4.31 28.25
N GLU A 69 29.28 -5.21 27.44
CA GLU A 69 30.72 -5.42 27.30
C GLU A 69 31.41 -4.37 26.41
N GLY A 70 30.65 -3.46 25.78
CA GLY A 70 31.15 -2.41 24.89
C GLY A 70 31.39 -2.85 23.44
N GLU A 71 31.02 -4.07 23.07
CA GLU A 71 31.15 -4.59 21.71
C GLU A 71 30.08 -4.01 20.78
N LEU A 72 30.45 -3.79 19.52
CA LEU A 72 29.53 -3.36 18.48
C LEU A 72 28.49 -4.47 18.17
N VAL A 73 27.21 -4.15 18.31
CA VAL A 73 26.08 -5.05 17.97
C VAL A 73 25.18 -4.48 16.86
N GLY A 74 25.33 -3.20 16.53
CA GLY A 74 24.68 -2.59 15.39
C GLY A 74 25.09 -1.14 15.20
N TYR A 75 24.78 -0.56 14.05
CA TYR A 75 25.06 0.84 13.77
C TYR A 75 24.10 1.41 12.72
N SER A 76 24.06 2.73 12.62
CA SER A 76 23.41 3.41 11.50
C SER A 76 24.19 4.63 11.00
N VAL A 77 24.13 4.88 9.70
CA VAL A 77 24.77 6.03 9.01
C VAL A 77 23.70 6.84 8.28
N TRP A 78 23.71 8.15 8.50
CA TRP A 78 22.71 9.09 8.02
C TRP A 78 23.35 10.28 7.33
N MET A 79 22.67 10.82 6.33
CA MET A 79 22.91 12.20 5.86
C MET A 79 21.72 13.08 6.26
N PRO A 80 21.95 14.23 6.92
CA PRO A 80 20.89 15.17 7.25
C PRO A 80 20.41 15.93 6.01
N PRO A 81 19.26 16.63 6.09
CA PRO A 81 18.85 17.59 5.08
C PRO A 81 19.96 18.60 4.75
N GLY A 82 20.08 18.95 3.47
CA GLY A 82 21.14 19.76 2.89
C GLY A 82 22.42 18.99 2.52
N GLN A 83 22.56 17.73 2.93
CA GLN A 83 23.75 16.91 2.67
C GLN A 83 23.44 15.73 1.76
N GLU A 84 24.40 15.38 0.90
CA GLU A 84 24.34 14.19 0.05
C GLU A 84 25.69 13.46 0.08
N LEU A 85 25.65 12.13 0.22
CA LEU A 85 26.83 11.29 0.30
C LEU A 85 27.65 11.34 -0.99
N PHE A 86 28.95 11.53 -0.86
CA PHE A 86 29.94 11.64 -1.93
C PHE A 86 29.73 12.85 -2.87
N SER A 87 28.93 13.84 -2.46
CA SER A 87 28.69 15.06 -3.25
C SER A 87 29.91 15.98 -3.32
N THR A 88 30.72 16.04 -2.27
CA THR A 88 31.95 16.87 -2.22
C THR A 88 33.21 16.06 -2.51
N GLU A 89 34.28 16.74 -2.91
CA GLU A 89 35.58 16.10 -3.18
C GLU A 89 36.20 15.54 -1.89
N GLU A 90 36.04 16.23 -0.76
CA GLU A 90 36.51 15.79 0.55
C GLU A 90 35.84 14.48 0.96
N GLN A 91 34.53 14.33 0.73
CA GLN A 91 33.83 13.08 1.00
C GLN A 91 34.33 11.94 0.11
N ARG A 92 34.62 12.21 -1.17
CA ARG A 92 35.08 11.18 -2.12
C ARG A 92 36.48 10.66 -1.81
N LYS A 93 37.38 11.55 -1.36
CA LYS A 93 38.74 11.21 -0.93
C LYS A 93 38.80 10.33 0.32
N LEU A 94 37.69 10.15 1.05
CA LEU A 94 37.60 9.25 2.21
C LEU A 94 37.43 7.77 1.83
N GLY A 95 37.80 7.38 0.61
CA GLY A 95 37.85 5.99 0.12
C GLY A 95 36.82 5.65 -0.96
N TYR A 96 35.97 6.58 -1.38
CA TYR A 96 35.06 6.34 -2.51
C TYR A 96 35.83 6.20 -3.82
N GLU A 97 36.89 6.99 -4.01
CA GLU A 97 37.75 6.90 -5.19
C GLU A 97 38.46 5.54 -5.26
N ASP A 98 38.99 5.04 -4.14
CA ASP A 98 39.60 3.71 -4.06
C ASP A 98 38.57 2.60 -4.36
N TYR A 99 37.34 2.75 -3.86
CA TYR A 99 36.24 1.82 -4.12
C TYR A 99 35.88 1.76 -5.61
N VAL A 100 35.67 2.92 -6.25
CA VAL A 100 35.31 3.00 -7.68
C VAL A 100 36.47 2.58 -8.58
N ALA A 101 37.71 2.87 -8.18
CA ALA A 101 38.90 2.43 -8.91
C ALA A 101 39.02 0.89 -8.97
N GLY A 102 38.45 0.18 -7.99
CA GLY A 102 38.41 -1.28 -7.97
C GLY A 102 37.42 -1.91 -8.95
N PHE A 103 36.49 -1.15 -9.55
CA PHE A 103 35.49 -1.71 -10.46
C PHE A 103 36.11 -2.29 -11.73
N SER A 104 35.59 -3.44 -12.16
CA SER A 104 35.79 -3.97 -13.51
C SER A 104 35.19 -3.02 -14.56
N GLU A 105 35.56 -3.18 -15.83
CA GLU A 105 34.97 -2.38 -16.92
C GLU A 105 33.45 -2.59 -17.01
N GLU A 106 32.98 -3.82 -16.81
CA GLU A 106 31.55 -4.14 -16.72
C GLU A 106 30.87 -3.44 -15.52
N GLY A 107 31.55 -3.40 -14.37
CA GLY A 107 31.14 -2.64 -13.19
C GLY A 107 31.01 -1.15 -13.43
N LYS A 108 32.01 -0.53 -14.08
CA LYS A 108 31.99 0.90 -14.43
C LYS A 108 30.84 1.22 -15.38
N GLU A 109 30.63 0.39 -16.39
CA GLU A 109 29.54 0.59 -17.35
C GLU A 109 28.17 0.42 -16.71
N TYR A 110 28.00 -0.60 -15.85
CA TYR A 110 26.79 -0.78 -15.06
C TYR A 110 26.48 0.44 -14.19
N PHE A 111 27.51 0.94 -13.48
CA PHE A 111 27.38 2.09 -12.59
C PHE A 111 26.97 3.35 -13.37
N ARG A 112 27.56 3.57 -14.55
CA ARG A 112 27.28 4.71 -15.43
C ARG A 112 25.90 4.65 -16.06
N THR A 113 25.51 3.51 -16.63
CA THR A 113 24.32 3.38 -17.47
C THR A 113 23.06 3.04 -16.70
N THR A 114 23.18 2.28 -15.61
CA THR A 114 22.02 1.77 -14.88
C THR A 114 21.88 2.45 -13.53
N TYR A 115 22.93 2.40 -12.70
CA TYR A 115 22.87 2.93 -11.33
C TYR A 115 22.63 4.45 -11.32
N LEU A 116 23.52 5.23 -11.97
CA LEU A 116 23.42 6.69 -12.00
C LEU A 116 22.22 7.20 -12.82
N ALA A 117 21.78 6.46 -13.84
CA ALA A 117 20.69 6.89 -14.71
C ALA A 117 19.29 6.65 -14.08
N HIS A 118 19.09 5.50 -13.42
CA HIS A 118 17.74 5.07 -13.04
C HIS A 118 17.42 5.24 -11.56
N ILE A 119 18.39 5.07 -10.66
CA ILE A 119 18.12 5.09 -9.20
C ILE A 119 17.75 6.49 -8.71
N PRO A 120 18.47 7.57 -9.08
CA PRO A 120 18.10 8.92 -8.65
C PRO A 120 16.67 9.29 -9.09
N GLY A 121 16.31 9.03 -10.35
CA GLY A 121 14.98 9.33 -10.86
C GLY A 121 13.87 8.53 -10.16
N PHE A 122 14.10 7.24 -9.89
CA PHE A 122 13.15 6.40 -9.16
C PHE A 122 12.94 6.87 -7.72
N ILE A 123 14.02 7.20 -6.99
CA ILE A 123 13.91 7.68 -5.61
C ILE A 123 13.25 9.06 -5.56
N ASN A 124 13.64 9.98 -6.44
CA ASN A 124 13.07 11.33 -6.49
C ASN A 124 11.59 11.32 -6.86
N GLY A 125 11.12 10.32 -7.63
CA GLY A 125 9.70 10.13 -7.93
C GLY A 125 8.81 9.99 -6.68
N PHE A 126 9.36 9.53 -5.55
CA PHE A 126 8.62 9.42 -4.28
C PHE A 126 8.89 10.54 -3.28
N LEU A 127 10.04 11.21 -3.40
CA LEU A 127 10.47 12.24 -2.46
C LEU A 127 10.20 13.68 -2.93
N GLY A 128 9.71 13.85 -4.17
CA GLY A 128 9.40 15.14 -4.77
C GLY A 128 10.44 15.59 -5.81
N PRO A 129 10.04 16.46 -6.76
CA PRO A 129 10.90 16.86 -7.86
C PRO A 129 12.02 17.79 -7.39
N ASN A 130 13.26 17.34 -7.59
CA ASN A 130 14.55 18.08 -7.62
C ASN A 130 15.52 17.91 -6.43
N THR A 131 15.06 17.64 -5.20
CA THR A 131 15.98 17.60 -4.03
C THR A 131 15.69 16.46 -3.04
N GLY A 132 14.85 15.49 -3.40
CA GLY A 132 14.32 14.45 -2.51
C GLY A 132 15.25 13.86 -1.43
N LYS A 133 16.44 13.35 -1.80
CA LYS A 133 17.42 12.86 -0.81
C LYS A 133 18.06 13.96 0.02
N LYS A 134 18.30 15.13 -0.58
CA LYS A 134 18.85 16.31 0.09
C LYS A 134 17.84 16.99 1.01
N ASP A 135 16.55 16.81 0.81
CA ASP A 135 15.52 17.42 1.67
C ASP A 135 15.08 16.50 2.82
N SER A 136 15.66 15.31 2.91
CA SER A 136 15.29 14.31 3.91
C SER A 136 16.49 13.86 4.74
N TRP A 137 16.19 13.32 5.91
CA TRP A 137 17.12 12.48 6.64
C TRP A 137 17.26 11.15 5.90
N TRP A 138 18.34 10.99 5.14
CA TRP A 138 18.57 9.80 4.34
C TRP A 138 19.38 8.74 5.09
N LEU A 139 18.77 7.58 5.34
CA LEU A 139 19.42 6.42 5.94
C LEU A 139 20.22 5.65 4.88
N HIS A 140 21.55 5.67 5.00
CA HIS A 140 22.42 4.90 4.11
C HIS A 140 22.62 3.46 4.57
N MET A 141 22.79 3.26 5.89
CA MET A 141 23.05 1.94 6.46
C MET A 141 22.37 1.83 7.82
N ALA A 142 21.67 0.73 8.07
CA ALA A 142 21.21 0.30 9.38
C ALA A 142 21.50 -1.19 9.53
N MET A 143 22.55 -1.51 10.30
CA MET A 143 23.07 -2.86 10.41
C MET A 143 22.95 -3.35 11.84
N VAL A 144 22.46 -4.58 12.01
CA VAL A 144 22.31 -5.23 13.32
C VAL A 144 22.83 -6.66 13.22
N ARG A 145 23.73 -7.02 14.14
CA ARG A 145 24.36 -8.33 14.23
C ARG A 145 23.30 -9.43 14.36
N PRO A 146 23.43 -10.58 13.65
CA PRO A 146 22.35 -11.58 13.58
C PRO A 146 21.86 -12.08 14.95
N ASP A 147 22.77 -12.31 15.90
CA ASP A 147 22.49 -12.73 17.28
C ASP A 147 21.83 -11.64 18.16
N TYR A 148 21.72 -10.41 17.64
CA TYR A 148 21.08 -9.27 18.28
C TYR A 148 19.85 -8.74 17.51
N GLN A 149 19.47 -9.37 16.40
CA GLN A 149 18.26 -9.04 15.67
C GLN A 149 16.99 -9.35 16.47
N ARG A 150 15.87 -8.70 16.11
CA ARG A 150 14.57 -8.77 16.82
C ARG A 150 14.58 -8.33 18.29
N LYS A 151 15.64 -7.65 18.75
CA LYS A 151 15.73 -7.05 20.09
C LYS A 151 15.43 -5.54 20.13
N GLY A 152 14.85 -5.00 19.05
CA GLY A 152 14.49 -3.57 18.95
C GLY A 152 15.63 -2.61 18.62
N ILE A 153 16.85 -3.09 18.33
CA ILE A 153 18.03 -2.24 18.08
C ILE A 153 17.85 -1.35 16.84
N ALA A 154 17.37 -1.89 15.72
CA ALA A 154 17.14 -1.11 14.51
C ALA A 154 16.13 0.03 14.72
N ARG A 155 15.03 -0.25 15.44
CA ARG A 155 14.05 0.76 15.85
C ARG A 155 14.73 1.83 16.70
N ALA A 156 15.47 1.41 17.73
CA ALA A 156 16.13 2.34 18.62
C ALA A 156 17.17 3.23 17.91
N LEU A 157 17.93 2.72 16.93
CA LEU A 157 18.84 3.51 16.10
C LEU A 157 18.11 4.56 15.25
N ILE A 158 16.99 4.18 14.62
CA ILE A 158 16.18 5.09 13.79
C ILE A 158 15.47 6.14 14.66
N ASP A 159 15.01 5.77 15.84
CA ASP A 159 14.27 6.65 16.76
C ASP A 159 15.08 7.88 17.18
N PHE A 160 16.41 7.77 17.30
CA PHE A 160 17.28 8.93 17.58
C PHE A 160 17.19 10.03 16.52
N VAL A 161 17.14 9.63 15.24
CA VAL A 161 16.99 10.58 14.13
C VAL A 161 15.53 10.99 13.98
N ARG A 162 14.57 10.10 14.24
CA ARG A 162 13.14 10.44 14.24
C ARG A 162 12.81 11.58 15.20
N ILE A 163 13.30 11.53 16.44
CA ILE A 163 13.07 12.60 17.43
C ILE A 163 13.64 13.95 16.95
N LYS A 164 14.71 13.96 16.14
CA LYS A 164 15.26 15.19 15.57
C LYS A 164 14.41 15.68 14.41
N ALA A 165 14.09 14.80 13.47
CA ALA A 165 13.27 15.10 12.30
C ALA A 165 11.88 15.63 12.71
N GLU A 166 11.26 15.04 13.75
CA GLU A 166 9.98 15.50 14.33
C GLU A 166 10.02 16.95 14.81
N LYS A 167 11.15 17.42 15.36
CA LYS A 167 11.28 18.81 15.83
C LYS A 167 11.32 19.82 14.69
N SER A 168 11.82 19.41 13.54
CA SER A 168 11.96 20.26 12.35
C SER A 168 10.82 20.05 11.33
N GLY A 169 10.01 19.01 11.50
CA GLY A 169 9.04 18.58 10.49
C GLY A 169 9.69 17.91 9.27
N ASP A 170 10.92 17.43 9.39
CA ASP A 170 11.68 16.84 8.27
C ASP A 170 11.14 15.45 7.91
N VAL A 171 11.31 15.06 6.65
CA VAL A 171 11.04 13.69 6.19
C VAL A 171 12.23 12.79 6.49
N ILE A 172 11.96 11.56 6.94
CA ILE A 172 12.96 10.49 6.99
C ILE A 172 12.76 9.59 5.78
N ALA A 173 13.83 9.20 5.10
CA ALA A 173 13.75 8.32 3.94
C ALA A 173 14.88 7.28 3.92
N CYS A 174 14.61 6.14 3.30
CA CYS A 174 15.62 5.11 3.08
C CYS A 174 15.30 4.27 1.84
N ALA A 175 16.28 3.48 1.43
CA ALA A 175 16.05 2.40 0.48
C ALA A 175 16.70 1.10 0.95
N THR A 176 16.15 -0.05 0.52
CA THR A 176 16.74 -1.36 0.81
C THR A 176 16.75 -2.25 -0.42
N THR A 177 17.72 -3.17 -0.44
CA THR A 177 17.99 -4.08 -1.56
C THR A 177 17.57 -5.52 -1.29
N ASN A 178 16.69 -5.74 -0.30
CA ASN A 178 16.19 -7.05 0.08
C ASN A 178 14.70 -6.95 0.47
N ASP A 179 13.87 -7.81 -0.13
CA ASP A 179 12.44 -7.94 0.17
C ASP A 179 12.19 -8.27 1.67
N ASP A 180 13.10 -9.01 2.32
CA ASP A 180 12.99 -9.40 3.74
C ASP A 180 12.98 -8.20 4.70
N ASN A 181 13.56 -7.07 4.29
CA ASN A 181 13.64 -5.87 5.12
C ASN A 181 12.37 -5.01 5.05
N VAL A 182 11.49 -5.24 4.07
CA VAL A 182 10.23 -4.49 3.91
C VAL A 182 9.37 -4.54 5.17
N PRO A 183 9.00 -5.72 5.73
CA PRO A 183 8.19 -5.78 6.95
C PRO A 183 8.90 -5.14 8.16
N VAL A 184 10.24 -5.14 8.19
CA VAL A 184 11.00 -4.51 9.27
C VAL A 184 10.79 -3.00 9.26
N TYR A 185 11.02 -2.33 8.12
CA TYR A 185 10.84 -0.87 8.02
C TYR A 185 9.39 -0.44 8.23
N VAL A 186 8.43 -1.20 7.69
CA VAL A 186 6.99 -0.96 7.92
C VAL A 186 6.66 -1.06 9.41
N SER A 187 7.16 -2.09 10.11
CA SER A 187 6.93 -2.23 11.56
C SER A 187 7.52 -1.09 12.39
N ILE A 188 8.59 -0.45 11.91
CA ILE A 188 9.22 0.71 12.57
C ILE A 188 8.41 2.00 12.34
N GLY A 189 7.45 1.97 11.41
CA GLY A 189 6.53 3.07 11.11
C GLY A 189 6.81 3.76 9.78
N LEU A 190 7.78 3.31 8.99
CA LEU A 190 8.04 3.88 7.67
C LEU A 190 7.00 3.37 6.67
N THR A 191 6.52 4.26 5.81
CA THR A 191 5.62 3.94 4.71
C THR A 191 6.42 3.43 3.52
N HIS A 192 6.08 2.23 3.02
CA HIS A 192 6.62 1.71 1.76
C HIS A 192 6.04 2.50 0.59
N ARG A 193 6.90 3.13 -0.22
CA ARG A 193 6.48 4.01 -1.33
C ARG A 193 6.50 3.31 -2.68
N GLY A 194 7.43 2.39 -2.87
CA GLY A 194 7.54 1.67 -4.14
C GLY A 194 8.65 0.64 -4.17
N ARG A 195 8.60 -0.19 -5.20
CA ARG A 195 9.56 -1.25 -5.50
C ARG A 195 9.95 -1.17 -6.97
N LYS A 196 11.22 -1.39 -7.29
CA LYS A 196 11.72 -1.53 -8.65
C LYS A 196 12.73 -2.67 -8.69
N MET A 197 12.60 -3.59 -9.65
CA MET A 197 13.68 -4.52 -9.93
C MET A 197 14.74 -3.77 -10.75
N MET A 198 15.96 -3.81 -10.25
CA MET A 198 17.12 -3.21 -10.89
C MET A 198 17.81 -4.31 -11.69
N PRO A 199 17.88 -4.19 -13.03
CA PRO A 199 18.67 -5.13 -13.81
C PRO A 199 20.14 -4.99 -13.42
N SER A 200 20.90 -6.07 -13.48
CA SER A 200 22.37 -6.04 -13.40
C SER A 200 22.97 -7.22 -14.15
N PRO A 201 24.24 -7.13 -14.60
CA PRO A 201 24.94 -8.25 -15.20
C PRO A 201 25.05 -9.49 -14.29
N TRP A 202 24.94 -9.30 -12.97
CA TRP A 202 25.05 -10.38 -11.98
C TRP A 202 23.68 -10.91 -11.51
N GLY A 203 22.60 -10.33 -12.03
CA GLY A 203 21.23 -10.72 -11.75
C GLY A 203 20.40 -9.58 -11.19
N ASP A 204 19.08 -9.68 -11.41
CA ASP A 204 18.14 -8.65 -11.01
C ASP A 204 17.97 -8.60 -9.49
N TRP A 205 17.99 -7.41 -8.92
CA TRP A 205 17.85 -7.21 -7.49
C TRP A 205 16.76 -6.17 -7.16
N PRO A 206 15.99 -6.34 -6.09
CA PRO A 206 14.91 -5.42 -5.75
C PRO A 206 15.46 -4.16 -5.10
N LEU A 207 14.85 -3.01 -5.39
CA LEU A 207 15.08 -1.73 -4.72
C LEU A 207 13.74 -1.22 -4.19
N HIS A 208 13.63 -1.07 -2.86
CA HIS A 208 12.44 -0.53 -2.21
C HIS A 208 12.73 0.82 -1.61
N VAL A 209 11.80 1.76 -1.72
CA VAL A 209 11.91 3.11 -1.14
C VAL A 209 10.89 3.27 -0.03
N PHE A 210 11.30 3.90 1.06
CA PHE A 210 10.46 4.17 2.23
C PHE A 210 10.58 5.62 2.65
N THR A 211 9.50 6.13 3.26
CA THR A 211 9.50 7.46 3.88
C THR A 211 8.73 7.45 5.18
N LEU A 212 9.05 8.37 6.08
CA LEU A 212 8.25 8.72 7.25
C LEU A 212 8.10 10.25 7.28
N ASN A 213 6.85 10.73 7.15
CA ASN A 213 6.53 12.14 7.30
C ASN A 213 6.29 12.45 8.78
N THR A 214 7.22 13.19 9.39
CA THR A 214 7.16 13.47 10.83
C THR A 214 6.15 14.56 11.18
N ALA A 215 5.77 15.42 10.22
CA ALA A 215 4.74 16.44 10.39
C ALA A 215 3.31 15.85 10.45
N GLU A 216 3.05 14.76 9.73
CA GLU A 216 1.78 14.02 9.83
C GLU A 216 1.65 13.25 11.15
N THR A 217 2.78 12.91 11.76
CA THR A 217 2.81 12.16 13.03
C THR A 217 2.49 13.06 14.24
N THR A 218 2.80 14.37 14.16
CA THR A 218 2.59 15.33 15.26
C THR A 218 1.12 15.72 15.45
N VAL A 219 0.29 15.69 14.41
CA VAL A 219 -1.15 15.97 14.51
C VAL A 219 -1.91 14.87 15.28
N SER A 220 -1.35 13.66 15.36
CA SER A 220 -1.94 12.54 16.14
C SER A 220 -1.57 12.54 17.63
N ARG A 221 -0.79 13.53 18.10
CA ARG A 221 -0.17 13.50 19.43
C ARG A 221 -0.13 14.87 20.11
N SER A 222 -1.27 15.56 20.19
CA SER A 222 -1.47 16.65 21.14
C SER A 222 -2.76 16.44 21.93
N ASP A 223 -2.62 16.52 23.26
CA ASP A 223 -3.64 16.45 24.31
C ASP A 223 -4.24 15.09 24.69
N GLU A 224 -3.43 14.20 25.27
CA GLU A 224 -3.87 13.47 26.48
C GLU A 224 -2.72 13.41 27.49
N GLY A 225 -2.88 14.13 28.60
CA GLY A 225 -2.04 14.02 29.78
C GLY A 225 -2.24 12.65 30.43
N ILE A 226 -1.42 11.67 30.05
CA ILE A 226 -1.39 10.37 30.71
C ILE A 226 -0.61 10.51 32.03
N ARG A 227 -1.35 10.72 33.13
CA ARG A 227 -0.90 10.40 34.49
C ARG A 227 -0.70 8.89 34.57
N PHE A 228 0.54 8.46 34.79
CA PHE A 228 0.82 7.09 35.22
C PHE A 228 0.22 6.86 36.61
N PRO A 229 -0.63 5.83 36.82
CA PRO A 229 -1.00 5.43 38.17
C PRO A 229 0.22 4.80 38.86
N ALA A 230 0.49 5.25 40.08
CA ALA A 230 1.51 4.68 40.95
C ALA A 230 1.23 3.20 41.22
N MET A 231 2.25 2.35 41.05
CA MET A 231 2.21 0.96 41.50
C MET A 231 2.02 0.90 43.02
N PRO A 232 1.11 0.06 43.54
CA PRO A 232 1.15 -0.32 44.93
C PRO A 232 2.31 -1.29 45.16
N GLN A 233 3.21 -0.92 46.06
CA GLN A 233 4.09 -1.86 46.74
C GLN A 233 3.22 -2.84 47.52
N ASN A 234 3.34 -4.14 47.25
CA ASN A 234 3.06 -5.16 48.25
C ASN A 234 4.00 -6.34 48.05
N THR A 235 4.99 -6.37 48.95
CA THR A 235 5.48 -7.53 49.70
C THR A 235 5.23 -8.92 49.10
N VAL A 236 6.37 -9.52 48.71
CA VAL A 236 6.76 -10.93 48.90
C VAL A 236 5.76 -11.75 49.72
N ASN A 237 5.27 -12.84 49.11
CA ASN A 237 5.30 -14.16 49.73
C ASN A 237 5.28 -15.24 48.64
N SER A 238 6.39 -15.97 48.59
CA SER A 238 6.53 -17.26 47.92
C SER A 238 5.74 -18.30 48.70
N GLU A 239 4.82 -19.02 48.06
CA GLU A 239 4.50 -20.38 48.50
C GLU A 239 4.39 -21.32 47.29
N SER A 240 5.29 -22.27 47.31
CA SER A 240 5.43 -23.45 46.47
C SER A 240 4.25 -24.39 46.63
N TYR A 241 3.82 -24.99 45.52
CA TYR A 241 2.91 -26.13 45.49
C TYR A 241 3.50 -27.32 46.26
N ALA A 242 2.85 -27.71 47.35
CA ALA A 242 3.11 -28.97 48.05
C ALA A 242 2.46 -30.13 47.28
N LEU A 243 3.31 -31.00 46.74
CA LEU A 243 2.94 -32.34 46.28
C LEU A 243 2.62 -33.23 47.48
N LEU A 244 1.60 -34.07 47.27
CA LEU A 244 1.08 -35.08 48.18
C LEU A 244 2.19 -35.93 48.83
N ALA A 245 2.23 -35.95 50.16
CA ALA A 245 2.91 -36.98 50.92
C ALA A 245 1.92 -38.11 51.21
N SER A 246 2.04 -39.19 50.45
CA SER A 246 1.63 -40.53 50.87
C SER A 246 2.71 -41.10 51.79
N ASN A 247 2.33 -41.66 52.94
CA ASN A 247 2.96 -42.80 53.62
C ASN A 247 1.98 -43.19 54.75
N GLU A 248 1.35 -44.37 54.71
CA GLU A 248 1.86 -45.72 55.04
C GLU A 248 1.62 -46.07 56.52
N TYR A 249 0.98 -47.24 56.70
CA TYR A 249 0.93 -48.11 57.90
C TYR A 249 0.14 -47.59 59.13
N ASP A 250 -0.60 -48.37 59.90
CA ASP A 250 -0.66 -49.83 60.03
C ASP A 250 -1.90 -50.29 60.82
N ASP A 251 -2.30 -51.52 60.52
CA ASP A 251 -2.73 -52.60 61.42
C ASP A 251 -4.16 -52.81 61.96
N GLU A 252 -4.60 -54.04 61.63
CA GLU A 252 -5.39 -55.06 62.33
C GLU A 252 -6.81 -54.87 62.92
N SER A 253 -7.71 -55.59 62.25
CA SER A 253 -8.63 -56.61 62.81
C SER A 253 -10.01 -56.17 63.35
N GLU A 254 -11.06 -56.51 62.60
CA GLU A 254 -12.03 -57.56 62.98
C GLU A 254 -13.06 -57.83 61.86
N LYS A 255 -13.56 -59.06 61.81
CA LYS A 255 -14.35 -59.71 60.74
C LYS A 255 -15.87 -59.42 60.82
N PRO A 256 -16.68 -59.85 59.82
CA PRO A 256 -17.77 -59.07 59.25
C PRO A 256 -19.17 -59.38 59.82
N LYS A 257 -20.11 -58.44 59.65
CA LYS A 257 -21.55 -58.73 59.59
C LYS A 257 -22.23 -57.94 58.47
N ALA A 258 -23.10 -58.66 57.77
CA ALA A 258 -23.79 -58.29 56.55
C ALA A 258 -24.95 -57.29 56.77
N THR A 259 -25.07 -56.37 55.79
CA THR A 259 -26.23 -55.71 55.13
C THR A 259 -27.65 -55.76 55.75
N PRO A 260 -28.47 -54.68 55.59
CA PRO A 260 -29.17 -54.39 54.31
C PRO A 260 -29.16 -52.89 53.91
N THR A 261 -28.83 -52.54 52.67
CA THR A 261 -29.75 -52.35 51.51
C THR A 261 -30.77 -51.22 51.69
N GLU A 262 -30.34 -49.98 51.45
CA GLU A 262 -31.20 -48.83 51.09
C GLU A 262 -30.44 -47.92 50.10
N SER A 263 -30.33 -48.30 48.83
CA SER A 263 -29.71 -47.45 47.80
C SER A 263 -30.27 -47.68 46.40
N SER A 264 -31.55 -47.36 46.20
CA SER A 264 -32.16 -47.44 44.85
C SER A 264 -32.71 -46.10 44.37
N THR A 265 -33.27 -45.26 45.25
CA THR A 265 -33.91 -44.00 44.83
C THR A 265 -32.90 -42.86 44.58
N TRP A 266 -31.85 -42.76 45.40
CA TRP A 266 -30.84 -41.70 45.30
C TRP A 266 -29.95 -41.84 44.06
N THR A 267 -29.56 -43.08 43.74
CA THR A 267 -28.80 -43.42 42.55
C THR A 267 -29.59 -43.12 41.27
N LEU A 268 -30.91 -43.39 41.28
CA LEU A 268 -31.78 -43.07 40.14
C LEU A 268 -31.92 -41.56 39.92
N ALA A 269 -32.03 -40.78 41.00
CA ALA A 269 -32.12 -39.32 40.93
C ALA A 269 -30.83 -38.69 40.38
N ILE A 270 -29.66 -39.20 40.78
CA ILE A 270 -28.36 -38.74 40.28
C ILE A 270 -28.21 -39.05 38.78
N VAL A 271 -28.57 -40.26 38.35
CA VAL A 271 -28.51 -40.66 36.94
C VAL A 271 -29.49 -39.82 36.11
N ALA A 272 -30.71 -39.58 36.59
CA ALA A 272 -31.67 -38.72 35.91
C ALA A 272 -31.17 -37.27 35.77
N GLY A 273 -30.54 -36.73 36.82
CA GLY A 273 -29.91 -35.40 36.79
C GLY A 273 -28.80 -35.29 35.75
N LEU A 274 -27.92 -36.30 35.67
CA LEU A 274 -26.84 -36.35 34.66
C LEU A 274 -27.38 -36.44 33.24
N VAL A 275 -28.45 -37.21 33.01
CA VAL A 275 -29.10 -37.31 31.70
C VAL A 275 -29.72 -35.97 31.30
N ILE A 276 -30.37 -35.25 32.23
CA ILE A 276 -30.92 -33.92 31.95
C ILE A 276 -29.79 -32.94 31.61
N PHE A 277 -28.69 -32.95 32.36
CA PHE A 277 -27.54 -32.08 32.10
C PHE A 277 -26.95 -32.34 30.70
N LEU A 278 -26.75 -33.61 30.33
CA LEU A 278 -26.29 -33.99 28.99
C LEU A 278 -27.26 -33.57 27.89
N MET A 279 -28.57 -33.66 28.13
CA MET A 279 -29.58 -33.20 27.18
C MET A 279 -29.56 -31.68 27.01
N VAL A 280 -29.38 -30.92 28.09
CA VAL A 280 -29.22 -29.46 28.04
C VAL A 280 -27.96 -29.10 27.25
N ASP A 281 -26.83 -29.75 27.53
CA ASP A 281 -25.59 -29.53 26.78
C ASP A 281 -25.77 -29.84 25.30
N LEU A 282 -26.40 -30.98 24.94
CA LEU A 282 -26.67 -31.33 23.55
C LEU A 282 -27.58 -30.31 22.85
N ILE A 283 -28.58 -29.77 23.57
CA ILE A 283 -29.44 -28.69 23.05
C ILE A 283 -28.63 -27.41 22.84
N VAL A 284 -27.78 -27.03 23.78
CA VAL A 284 -26.91 -25.85 23.65
C VAL A 284 -25.94 -26.02 22.48
N PHE A 285 -25.29 -27.17 22.35
CA PHE A 285 -24.42 -27.48 21.21
C PHE A 285 -25.19 -27.50 19.89
N SER A 286 -26.42 -28.00 19.88
CA SER A 286 -27.31 -27.94 18.71
C SER A 286 -27.66 -26.50 18.32
N LEU A 287 -27.99 -25.64 19.29
CA LEU A 287 -28.30 -24.24 19.05
C LEU A 287 -27.09 -23.46 18.54
N ILE A 288 -25.91 -23.68 19.13
CA ILE A 288 -24.65 -23.10 18.67
C ILE A 288 -24.32 -23.61 17.26
N GLY A 289 -24.49 -24.92 17.01
CA GLY A 289 -24.29 -25.52 15.69
C GLY A 289 -25.22 -24.94 14.63
N LYS A 290 -26.50 -24.72 14.98
CA LYS A 290 -27.46 -24.04 14.11
C LYS A 290 -27.04 -22.59 13.85
N MET A 291 -26.64 -21.85 14.88
CA MET A 291 -26.15 -20.47 14.73
C MET A 291 -24.92 -20.40 13.82
N LEU A 292 -23.99 -21.36 13.91
CA LEU A 292 -22.81 -21.44 13.06
C LEU A 292 -23.12 -21.87 11.62
N LEU A 293 -24.17 -22.68 11.42
CA LEU A 293 -24.65 -23.05 10.08
C LEU A 293 -25.41 -21.91 9.40
N ASP A 294 -26.26 -21.20 10.15
CA ASP A 294 -26.93 -19.98 9.68
C ASP A 294 -25.90 -18.86 9.41
N ALA A 295 -24.83 -18.78 10.22
CA ALA A 295 -23.66 -17.94 9.97
C ALA A 295 -22.74 -18.47 8.86
N ARG A 296 -23.02 -19.62 8.24
CA ARG A 296 -22.37 -20.05 7.00
C ARG A 296 -23.26 -19.81 5.79
N SER A 297 -24.57 -19.70 5.98
CA SER A 297 -25.51 -19.25 4.94
C SER A 297 -25.55 -17.73 4.82
N PHE A 298 -24.49 -17.02 5.23
CA PHE A 298 -24.39 -15.58 4.95
C PHE A 298 -24.57 -15.36 3.46
N GLU A 299 -25.40 -14.36 3.17
CA GLU A 299 -25.64 -13.74 1.88
C GLU A 299 -24.40 -13.82 0.98
N ASP A 300 -24.62 -14.05 -0.32
CA ASP A 300 -23.55 -14.05 -1.31
C ASP A 300 -22.63 -12.85 -1.03
N PRO A 301 -21.30 -13.01 -0.92
CA PRO A 301 -20.39 -11.88 -0.80
C PRO A 301 -20.66 -10.78 -1.84
N GLU A 302 -21.26 -11.14 -2.99
CA GLU A 302 -21.75 -10.22 -4.02
C GLU A 302 -22.98 -9.37 -3.63
N ASP A 303 -23.64 -9.63 -2.49
CA ASP A 303 -24.82 -8.89 -1.97
C ASP A 303 -24.52 -7.99 -0.74
N MET A 304 -23.35 -8.14 -0.09
CA MET A 304 -22.98 -7.33 1.08
C MET A 304 -22.61 -5.87 0.74
N GLU A 305 -23.17 -4.88 1.44
CA GLU A 305 -22.80 -3.48 1.22
C GLU A 305 -21.29 -3.22 1.35
N PHE A 306 -20.77 -2.34 0.49
CA PHE A 306 -19.39 -1.88 0.63
C PHE A 306 -19.26 -1.04 1.89
N ARG A 307 -18.25 -1.34 2.72
CA ARG A 307 -17.97 -0.53 3.91
C ARG A 307 -17.57 0.88 3.49
N ASN A 308 -18.27 1.88 4.02
CA ASN A 308 -17.90 3.28 3.85
C ASN A 308 -16.55 3.54 4.57
N PRO A 309 -15.49 3.96 3.87
CA PRO A 309 -14.21 4.29 4.50
C PRO A 309 -14.25 5.61 5.28
N TYR A 310 -15.28 6.44 5.08
CA TYR A 310 -15.44 7.78 5.67
C TYR A 310 -16.33 7.75 6.91
N ILE A 311 -15.91 7.02 7.94
CA ILE A 311 -16.70 6.84 9.18
C ILE A 311 -16.77 8.16 9.96
N GLY A 312 -17.99 8.57 10.32
CA GLY A 312 -18.25 9.73 11.18
C GLY A 312 -18.14 11.10 10.50
N LEU A 313 -17.86 11.16 9.18
CA LEU A 313 -17.83 12.44 8.47
C LEU A 313 -19.23 13.02 8.27
N ASP A 314 -20.24 12.18 8.04
CA ASP A 314 -21.64 12.63 7.97
C ASP A 314 -22.06 13.32 9.27
N ASP A 315 -21.75 12.70 10.42
CA ASP A 315 -22.02 13.28 11.73
C ASP A 315 -21.26 14.60 11.89
N LEU A 316 -19.96 14.62 11.57
CA LEU A 316 -19.09 15.79 11.68
C LEU A 316 -19.66 17.00 10.93
N TYR A 317 -20.02 16.84 9.66
CA TYR A 317 -20.53 17.94 8.82
C TYR A 317 -22.02 18.24 9.04
N HIS A 318 -22.76 17.34 9.68
CA HIS A 318 -24.13 17.62 10.12
C HIS A 318 -24.17 18.63 11.28
N TYR A 319 -23.18 18.62 12.18
CA TYR A 319 -23.05 19.64 13.22
C TYR A 319 -22.50 20.93 12.57
N HIS A 320 -23.41 21.87 12.27
CA HIS A 320 -23.25 23.11 11.48
C HIS A 320 -22.09 24.08 11.85
N ASP A 321 -21.19 23.73 12.76
CA ASP A 321 -20.09 24.58 13.24
C ASP A 321 -18.75 24.33 12.52
N ILE A 322 -18.67 23.33 11.64
CA ILE A 322 -17.43 22.98 10.95
C ILE A 322 -17.43 23.55 9.53
N LYS A 323 -16.49 24.45 9.26
CA LYS A 323 -16.25 24.98 7.92
C LYS A 323 -15.42 23.99 7.11
N PRO A 324 -15.92 23.45 5.99
CA PRO A 324 -15.14 22.58 5.13
C PRO A 324 -14.07 23.35 4.37
N SER A 325 -12.97 22.67 4.07
CA SER A 325 -11.96 23.16 3.13
C SER A 325 -12.56 23.25 1.73
N HIS A 326 -12.20 24.27 0.95
CA HIS A 326 -12.71 24.43 -0.41
C HIS A 326 -11.81 23.71 -1.42
N PHE A 327 -12.39 22.79 -2.20
CA PHE A 327 -11.70 22.04 -3.24
C PHE A 327 -12.22 22.41 -4.64
N SER A 328 -11.33 22.38 -5.63
CA SER A 328 -11.73 22.49 -7.04
C SER A 328 -12.44 21.23 -7.52
N LYS A 329 -13.13 21.31 -8.67
CA LYS A 329 -13.72 20.12 -9.29
C LYS A 329 -12.66 19.04 -9.52
N VAL A 330 -13.02 17.79 -9.25
CA VAL A 330 -12.16 16.62 -9.46
C VAL A 330 -12.67 15.86 -10.67
N ILE A 331 -11.74 15.39 -11.52
CA ILE A 331 -12.06 14.54 -12.65
C ILE A 331 -12.01 13.08 -12.17
N ASN A 332 -13.12 12.37 -12.27
CA ASN A 332 -13.22 10.95 -12.00
C ASN A 332 -13.32 10.19 -13.33
N GLU A 333 -12.23 9.49 -13.65
CA GLU A 333 -12.09 8.68 -14.84
C GLU A 333 -12.79 7.33 -14.68
N PRO A 334 -13.36 6.77 -15.77
CA PRO A 334 -14.09 5.52 -15.68
C PRO A 334 -13.14 4.38 -15.27
N ARG A 335 -13.54 3.61 -14.26
CA ARG A 335 -12.81 2.40 -13.83
C ARG A 335 -12.80 1.36 -14.94
N LEU A 336 -13.88 1.30 -15.71
CA LEU A 336 -14.08 0.42 -16.85
C LEU A 336 -14.55 1.23 -18.06
N SER A 337 -13.99 0.95 -19.23
CA SER A 337 -14.56 1.33 -20.52
C SER A 337 -14.55 0.12 -21.45
N ALA A 338 -15.73 -0.37 -21.85
CA ALA A 338 -15.89 -1.58 -22.63
C ALA A 338 -16.71 -1.30 -23.90
N GLN A 339 -16.22 -1.79 -25.04
CA GLN A 339 -16.96 -1.74 -26.29
C GLN A 339 -17.93 -2.93 -26.37
N ILE A 340 -19.14 -2.67 -26.86
CA ILE A 340 -20.16 -3.67 -27.13
C ILE A 340 -20.79 -3.40 -28.49
N SER A 341 -21.25 -4.44 -29.18
CA SER A 341 -21.87 -4.29 -30.48
C SER A 341 -23.17 -5.09 -30.59
N PRO A 342 -24.29 -4.48 -31.01
CA PRO A 342 -25.50 -5.22 -31.37
C PRO A 342 -25.28 -6.18 -32.54
N ALA A 343 -24.33 -5.89 -33.44
CA ALA A 343 -24.02 -6.75 -34.58
C ALA A 343 -23.24 -8.01 -34.18
N GLU A 344 -22.54 -7.97 -33.03
CA GLU A 344 -21.75 -9.09 -32.50
C GLU A 344 -22.16 -9.40 -31.05
N PRO A 345 -23.35 -9.99 -30.81
CA PRO A 345 -23.97 -9.95 -29.49
C PRO A 345 -23.18 -10.62 -28.35
N ASN A 346 -22.39 -11.64 -28.70
CA ASN A 346 -21.66 -12.48 -27.74
C ASN A 346 -20.15 -12.21 -27.75
N ARG A 347 -19.68 -11.19 -28.48
CA ARG A 347 -18.26 -10.85 -28.54
C ARG A 347 -17.86 -10.08 -27.28
N VAL A 348 -16.76 -10.52 -26.67
CA VAL A 348 -16.06 -9.78 -25.63
C VAL A 348 -14.96 -8.97 -26.30
N PHE A 349 -15.07 -7.65 -26.24
CA PHE A 349 -14.05 -6.76 -26.78
C PHE A 349 -12.88 -6.61 -25.80
N PRO A 350 -11.63 -6.47 -26.28
CA PRO A 350 -10.48 -6.27 -25.39
C PRO A 350 -10.57 -4.90 -24.73
N ILE A 351 -10.55 -4.88 -23.39
CA ILE A 351 -10.59 -3.66 -22.57
C ILE A 351 -9.18 -3.13 -22.30
N ASP A 352 -8.18 -4.00 -22.36
CA ASP A 352 -6.76 -3.78 -22.07
C ASP A 352 -5.91 -3.86 -23.36
N ALA A 353 -6.34 -3.22 -24.44
CA ALA A 353 -5.72 -3.37 -25.77
C ALA A 353 -4.25 -2.95 -25.80
N HIS A 354 -3.86 -1.96 -25.00
CA HIS A 354 -2.47 -1.49 -24.90
C HIS A 354 -1.68 -2.18 -23.79
N ARG A 355 -2.17 -3.31 -23.25
CA ARG A 355 -1.37 -4.10 -22.32
C ARG A 355 -0.11 -4.59 -23.01
N TRP A 356 0.98 -4.62 -22.27
CA TRP A 356 2.23 -5.19 -22.75
C TRP A 356 2.82 -6.12 -21.70
N LEU A 357 3.49 -7.17 -22.16
CA LEU A 357 4.30 -7.99 -21.28
C LEU A 357 5.58 -7.22 -20.98
N SER A 358 5.73 -6.79 -19.74
CA SER A 358 6.98 -6.26 -19.21
C SER A 358 7.75 -7.35 -18.47
N ASP A 359 8.98 -7.04 -18.06
CA ASP A 359 9.78 -7.90 -17.20
C ASP A 359 9.14 -8.16 -15.82
N PHE A 360 8.12 -7.37 -15.44
CA PHE A 360 7.33 -7.49 -14.20
C PHE A 360 6.00 -8.23 -14.38
N GLY A 361 5.76 -8.79 -15.57
CA GLY A 361 4.47 -9.35 -15.96
C GLY A 361 3.68 -8.40 -16.85
N VAL A 362 2.41 -8.73 -17.07
CA VAL A 362 1.54 -7.97 -17.97
C VAL A 362 1.14 -6.66 -17.30
N LEU A 363 1.63 -5.55 -17.85
CA LEU A 363 1.23 -4.21 -17.45
C LEU A 363 0.11 -3.74 -18.36
N SER A 364 -0.96 -3.20 -17.76
CA SER A 364 -2.05 -2.56 -18.49
C SER A 364 -2.00 -1.07 -18.16
N PRO A 365 -1.81 -0.19 -19.16
CA PRO A 365 -1.85 1.24 -18.91
C PRO A 365 -3.25 1.65 -18.41
N PRO A 366 -3.38 2.72 -17.63
CA PRO A 366 -4.67 3.22 -17.17
C PRO A 366 -5.40 3.99 -18.27
N ASP A 367 -5.17 3.69 -19.55
CA ASP A 367 -5.87 4.33 -20.65
C ASP A 367 -7.28 3.75 -20.81
N ARG A 368 -8.16 4.56 -21.38
CA ARG A 368 -9.57 4.23 -21.56
C ARG A 368 -9.95 4.52 -23.00
N HIS A 369 -10.50 3.50 -23.65
CA HIS A 369 -10.98 3.59 -25.01
C HIS A 369 -12.39 4.12 -25.03
N PHE A 370 -12.63 5.24 -25.69
CA PHE A 370 -13.94 5.77 -25.96
C PHE A 370 -14.24 5.64 -27.45
N GLN A 371 -15.06 4.66 -27.80
CA GLN A 371 -15.41 4.35 -29.18
C GLN A 371 -16.92 4.25 -29.37
N VAL A 372 -17.46 5.09 -30.23
CA VAL A 372 -18.89 5.11 -30.51
C VAL A 372 -19.10 5.25 -32.02
N SER A 373 -19.85 4.30 -32.58
CA SER A 373 -20.26 4.30 -33.97
C SER A 373 -21.67 3.73 -34.10
N ASN A 374 -22.18 3.69 -35.34
CA ASN A 374 -23.47 3.06 -35.62
C ASN A 374 -23.53 1.56 -35.26
N GLN A 375 -22.38 0.92 -35.04
CA GLN A 375 -22.28 -0.52 -34.71
C GLN A 375 -21.62 -0.78 -33.36
N ILE A 376 -20.95 0.22 -32.76
CA ILE A 376 -20.20 0.05 -31.51
C ILE A 376 -20.71 1.06 -30.50
N HIS A 377 -21.13 0.57 -29.34
CA HIS A 377 -21.46 1.39 -28.18
C HIS A 377 -20.33 1.26 -27.17
N THR A 378 -20.08 2.32 -26.41
CA THR A 378 -19.17 2.26 -25.27
C THR A 378 -19.96 2.22 -23.98
N MET A 379 -19.64 1.27 -23.12
CA MET A 379 -20.15 1.16 -21.76
C MET A 379 -19.06 1.58 -20.78
N VAL A 380 -19.39 2.48 -19.87
CA VAL A 380 -18.46 2.95 -18.84
C VAL A 380 -19.02 2.70 -17.45
N GLN A 381 -18.13 2.46 -16.49
CA GLN A 381 -18.46 2.42 -15.08
C GLN A 381 -17.50 3.29 -14.28
N PHE A 382 -18.09 4.11 -13.41
CA PHE A 382 -17.42 4.97 -12.45
C PHE A 382 -17.57 4.40 -11.04
N HIS A 383 -16.58 4.69 -10.19
CA HIS A 383 -16.65 4.47 -8.76
C HIS A 383 -16.49 5.82 -8.08
N ILE A 384 -17.53 6.27 -7.38
CA ILE A 384 -17.52 7.55 -6.67
C ILE A 384 -16.77 7.34 -5.37
N LEU A 385 -15.56 7.87 -5.23
CA LEU A 385 -14.73 7.65 -4.05
C LEU A 385 -14.78 8.83 -3.10
N ASP A 386 -14.66 10.05 -3.62
CA ASP A 386 -14.41 11.22 -2.79
C ASP A 386 -15.66 11.66 -2.01
N TYR A 387 -15.62 11.47 -0.69
CA TYR A 387 -16.64 11.99 0.23
C TYR A 387 -16.72 13.51 0.14
N GLY A 388 -17.93 14.04 0.17
CA GLY A 388 -18.16 15.47 0.07
C GLY A 388 -18.01 16.03 -1.34
N MET A 389 -17.65 15.21 -2.35
CA MET A 389 -17.64 15.56 -3.77
C MET A 389 -18.83 14.91 -4.50
N GLU A 390 -20.00 14.95 -3.88
CA GLU A 390 -21.19 14.14 -4.22
C GLU A 390 -22.18 14.83 -5.17
N LYS A 391 -21.72 15.88 -5.86
CA LYS A 391 -22.42 16.51 -6.98
C LYS A 391 -21.65 16.24 -8.25
N CYS A 392 -22.18 15.38 -9.11
CA CYS A 392 -21.51 14.95 -10.33
C CYS A 392 -22.13 15.61 -11.57
N THR A 393 -21.32 15.84 -12.60
CA THR A 393 -21.78 16.07 -13.98
C THR A 393 -21.09 15.06 -14.90
N LEU A 394 -21.83 14.51 -15.85
CA LEU A 394 -21.25 13.67 -16.90
C LEU A 394 -20.68 14.59 -17.98
N ALA A 395 -19.40 14.41 -18.30
CA ALA A 395 -18.68 15.28 -19.21
C ALA A 395 -18.10 14.47 -20.38
N VAL A 396 -18.11 15.07 -21.56
CA VAL A 396 -17.42 14.54 -22.75
C VAL A 396 -16.42 15.58 -23.23
N ARG A 397 -15.17 15.17 -23.44
CA ARG A 397 -14.11 16.00 -24.02
C ARG A 397 -13.54 15.34 -25.26
N LEU A 398 -13.58 16.04 -26.38
CA LEU A 398 -13.03 15.56 -27.65
C LEU A 398 -11.81 16.39 -28.08
N PRO A 399 -10.78 15.79 -28.69
CA PRO A 399 -9.63 16.53 -29.19
C PRO A 399 -10.02 17.47 -30.33
N GLY A 400 -9.26 18.56 -30.49
CA GLY A 400 -9.39 19.46 -31.62
C GLY A 400 -8.87 18.81 -32.90
N ARG A 401 -9.37 19.29 -34.06
CA ARG A 401 -8.89 18.79 -35.35
C ARG A 401 -7.41 19.14 -35.54
N GLY A 402 -6.56 18.14 -35.70
CA GLY A 402 -5.13 18.33 -35.90
C GLY A 402 -4.31 18.33 -34.61
N ASP A 403 -4.93 18.06 -33.46
CA ASP A 403 -4.19 17.80 -32.22
C ASP A 403 -3.31 16.55 -32.40
N THR A 404 -2.10 16.59 -31.84
CA THR A 404 -1.17 15.46 -31.86
C THR A 404 -1.32 14.68 -30.56
N LEU A 405 -2.00 13.53 -30.62
CA LEU A 405 -2.16 12.61 -29.49
C LEU A 405 -1.21 11.41 -29.60
N PRO A 406 -0.85 10.76 -28.47
CA PRO A 406 -0.04 9.54 -28.48
C PRO A 406 -0.65 8.39 -29.28
N HIS A 407 -1.99 8.31 -29.29
CA HIS A 407 -2.75 7.32 -30.04
C HIS A 407 -3.51 8.00 -31.19
N PRO A 408 -3.65 7.34 -32.35
CA PRO A 408 -4.55 7.79 -33.41
C PRO A 408 -5.96 7.95 -32.87
N TYR A 409 -6.66 8.98 -33.32
CA TYR A 409 -8.06 9.22 -33.01
C TYR A 409 -8.84 9.48 -34.29
N THR A 410 -10.13 9.15 -34.26
CA THR A 410 -11.06 9.39 -35.36
C THR A 410 -12.22 10.25 -34.87
N LEU A 411 -12.54 11.28 -35.64
CA LEU A 411 -13.69 12.15 -35.45
C LEU A 411 -14.46 12.27 -36.76
N PRO A 412 -15.75 12.64 -36.73
CA PRO A 412 -16.52 12.87 -37.95
C PRO A 412 -15.89 13.94 -38.83
N THR A 413 -15.80 13.68 -40.15
CA THR A 413 -15.08 14.56 -41.08
C THR A 413 -15.84 15.85 -41.36
N SER A 414 -17.18 15.77 -41.38
CA SER A 414 -18.07 16.83 -41.86
C SER A 414 -18.74 17.66 -40.76
N GLN A 415 -18.63 17.24 -39.50
CA GLN A 415 -19.35 17.86 -38.37
C GLN A 415 -18.44 18.04 -37.16
N ASP A 416 -18.53 19.21 -36.53
CA ASP A 416 -17.82 19.54 -35.29
C ASP A 416 -18.65 19.23 -34.04
N VAL A 417 -19.89 18.76 -34.21
CA VAL A 417 -20.78 18.38 -33.11
C VAL A 417 -21.25 16.94 -33.34
N VAL A 418 -21.11 16.11 -32.31
CA VAL A 418 -21.56 14.71 -32.32
C VAL A 418 -22.59 14.51 -31.24
N ARG A 419 -23.74 13.95 -31.63
CA ARG A 419 -24.87 13.71 -30.73
C ARG A 419 -24.79 12.30 -30.18
N LEU A 420 -24.65 12.18 -28.87
CA LEU A 420 -24.48 10.91 -28.17
C LEU A 420 -25.64 10.67 -27.22
N ASN A 421 -26.33 9.54 -27.36
CA ASN A 421 -27.36 9.11 -26.44
C ASN A 421 -26.73 8.48 -25.20
N ILE A 422 -27.19 8.93 -24.03
CA ILE A 422 -26.72 8.46 -22.73
C ILE A 422 -27.84 7.70 -22.04
N CYS A 423 -27.55 6.45 -21.70
CA CYS A 423 -28.40 5.59 -20.91
C CYS A 423 -27.70 5.24 -19.60
N GLU A 424 -28.36 5.45 -18.47
CA GLU A 424 -27.92 5.03 -17.15
C GLU A 424 -28.21 3.54 -16.94
N LEU A 425 -27.21 2.81 -16.42
CA LEU A 425 -27.23 1.36 -16.27
C LEU A 425 -27.44 0.94 -14.81
N ASP A 426 -28.14 -0.19 -14.62
CA ASP A 426 -28.27 -0.82 -13.29
C ASP A 426 -26.94 -1.46 -12.86
N VAL A 427 -26.07 -0.69 -12.22
CA VAL A 427 -24.78 -1.18 -11.74
C VAL A 427 -24.57 -0.90 -10.26
N LYS A 428 -24.68 -1.93 -9.44
CA LYS A 428 -24.43 -1.84 -7.98
C LYS A 428 -23.02 -2.32 -7.60
N ARG A 429 -22.33 -3.01 -8.52
CA ARG A 429 -21.05 -3.67 -8.30
C ARG A 429 -20.10 -3.45 -9.48
N PRO A 430 -18.78 -3.59 -9.27
CA PRO A 430 -17.81 -3.64 -10.36
C PRO A 430 -18.24 -4.64 -11.43
N LEU A 431 -18.33 -4.20 -12.68
CA LEU A 431 -18.66 -5.09 -13.79
C LEU A 431 -17.49 -6.01 -14.11
N LYS A 432 -17.79 -7.26 -14.46
CA LYS A 432 -16.80 -8.29 -14.79
C LYS A 432 -16.33 -8.12 -16.24
N GLU A 433 -15.17 -7.47 -16.42
CA GLU A 433 -14.55 -7.15 -17.72
C GLU A 433 -14.67 -8.26 -18.79
N ARG A 434 -14.33 -9.50 -18.42
CA ARG A 434 -14.29 -10.64 -19.35
C ARG A 434 -15.66 -11.26 -19.67
N GLN A 435 -16.73 -10.76 -19.09
CA GLN A 435 -18.09 -11.29 -19.25
C GLN A 435 -19.03 -10.30 -19.92
N ILE A 436 -18.54 -9.08 -20.20
CA ILE A 436 -19.33 -8.03 -20.83
C ILE A 436 -19.43 -8.30 -22.32
N THR A 437 -20.66 -8.45 -22.78
CA THR A 437 -21.04 -8.55 -24.19
C THR A 437 -22.31 -7.74 -24.38
N TRP A 438 -22.78 -7.60 -25.62
CA TRP A 438 -24.10 -7.02 -25.84
C TRP A 438 -25.18 -7.81 -25.10
N SER A 439 -25.17 -9.15 -25.19
CA SER A 439 -26.19 -10.02 -24.61
C SER A 439 -26.21 -10.00 -23.07
N THR A 440 -25.07 -9.78 -22.44
CA THR A 440 -24.88 -9.82 -20.97
C THR A 440 -24.78 -8.43 -20.34
N ARG A 441 -24.97 -7.36 -21.11
CA ARG A 441 -24.87 -5.99 -20.61
C ARG A 441 -25.95 -5.69 -19.56
N PRO A 442 -25.66 -4.82 -18.58
CA PRO A 442 -26.67 -4.32 -17.66
C PRO A 442 -27.84 -3.65 -18.40
N VAL A 443 -29.02 -3.71 -17.80
CA VAL A 443 -30.23 -3.10 -18.38
C VAL A 443 -30.15 -1.59 -18.28
N CYS A 444 -30.63 -0.92 -19.32
CA CYS A 444 -30.85 0.52 -19.29
C CYS A 444 -31.98 0.86 -18.31
N GLN A 445 -31.65 1.50 -17.19
CA GLN A 445 -32.64 1.92 -16.20
C GLN A 445 -33.34 3.21 -16.63
N ARG A 446 -32.56 4.19 -17.10
CA ARG A 446 -33.05 5.53 -17.38
C ARG A 446 -32.31 6.15 -18.57
N GLN A 447 -33.07 6.65 -19.54
CA GLN A 447 -32.52 7.45 -20.62
C GLN A 447 -32.27 8.87 -20.10
N LEU A 448 -31.01 9.30 -20.04
CA LEU A 448 -30.64 10.64 -19.56
C LEU A 448 -30.76 11.71 -20.65
N GLY A 449 -30.83 11.30 -21.91
CA GLY A 449 -30.97 12.18 -23.06
C GLY A 449 -29.77 12.13 -23.98
N THR A 450 -29.58 13.20 -24.74
CA THR A 450 -28.52 13.33 -25.74
C THR A 450 -27.54 14.44 -25.33
N ILE A 451 -26.25 14.13 -25.30
CA ILE A 451 -25.19 15.14 -25.15
C ILE A 451 -24.66 15.53 -26.54
N GLU A 452 -24.51 16.83 -26.77
CA GLU A 452 -23.94 17.40 -27.99
C GLU A 452 -22.43 17.64 -27.81
N ALA A 453 -21.64 16.58 -27.99
CA ALA A 453 -20.19 16.64 -27.83
C ALA A 453 -19.55 17.45 -28.95
N LYS A 454 -18.79 18.49 -28.59
CA LYS A 454 -18.13 19.38 -29.55
C LYS A 454 -16.66 19.04 -29.69
N VAL A 455 -16.17 19.03 -30.93
CA VAL A 455 -14.76 18.78 -31.26
C VAL A 455 -13.90 19.92 -30.70
N GLY A 456 -12.89 19.57 -29.89
CA GLY A 456 -11.98 20.53 -29.24
C GLY A 456 -12.50 21.16 -27.95
N GLU A 457 -13.69 20.78 -27.48
CA GLU A 457 -14.29 21.33 -26.26
C GLU A 457 -14.66 20.24 -25.25
N GLU A 458 -14.86 20.66 -24.00
CA GLU A 458 -15.51 19.87 -22.94
C GLU A 458 -16.96 20.31 -22.81
N VAL A 459 -17.88 19.36 -22.83
CA VAL A 459 -19.31 19.59 -22.67
C VAL A 459 -19.80 18.78 -21.49
N GLU A 460 -20.54 19.42 -20.58
CA GLU A 460 -21.12 18.80 -19.38
C GLU A 460 -22.65 18.66 -19.52
N MET A 461 -23.20 17.57 -19.02
CA MET A 461 -24.64 17.39 -18.81
C MET A 461 -25.09 18.05 -17.50
N ASP A 462 -26.41 18.08 -17.29
CA ASP A 462 -26.99 18.59 -16.04
C ASP A 462 -26.45 17.86 -14.81
N PRO A 463 -26.18 18.59 -13.71
CA PRO A 463 -25.65 18.02 -12.49
C PRO A 463 -26.67 17.10 -11.80
N PHE A 464 -26.16 16.02 -11.22
CA PHE A 464 -26.93 15.06 -10.43
C PHE A 464 -26.20 14.73 -9.12
N SER A 465 -26.93 14.19 -8.15
CA SER A 465 -26.34 13.73 -6.89
C SER A 465 -25.75 12.33 -7.07
N CYS A 466 -24.52 12.15 -6.60
CA CYS A 466 -23.77 10.90 -6.71
C CYS A 466 -23.17 10.55 -5.35
N LYS A 467 -23.61 9.43 -4.77
CA LYS A 467 -23.18 9.04 -3.41
C LYS A 467 -21.75 8.46 -3.43
N SER A 468 -20.92 8.90 -2.50
CA SER A 468 -19.61 8.31 -2.23
C SER A 468 -19.73 6.83 -1.85
N GLY A 469 -18.79 6.02 -2.34
CA GLY A 469 -18.80 4.56 -2.26
C GLY A 469 -19.75 3.84 -3.23
N SER A 470 -20.49 4.58 -4.08
CA SER A 470 -21.40 3.99 -5.08
C SER A 470 -20.73 3.76 -6.45
N PHE A 471 -21.31 2.84 -7.21
CA PHE A 471 -20.98 2.63 -8.62
C PHE A 471 -22.06 3.26 -9.51
N ILE A 472 -21.62 3.88 -10.60
CA ILE A 472 -22.53 4.47 -11.59
C ILE A 472 -22.06 4.04 -12.97
N GLY A 473 -22.97 3.66 -13.85
CA GLY A 473 -22.64 3.13 -15.16
C GLY A 473 -23.49 3.76 -16.25
N TYR A 474 -22.87 3.93 -17.42
CA TYR A 474 -23.54 4.48 -18.59
C TYR A 474 -23.26 3.65 -19.83
N GLN A 475 -24.27 3.51 -20.67
CA GLN A 475 -24.12 3.10 -22.06
C GLN A 475 -24.24 4.33 -22.96
N ILE A 476 -23.26 4.51 -23.83
CA ILE A 476 -23.15 5.60 -24.78
C ILE A 476 -23.29 5.03 -26.18
N SER A 477 -24.23 5.57 -26.94
CA SER A 477 -24.45 5.25 -28.35
C SER A 477 -24.59 6.52 -29.19
N CYS A 478 -24.51 6.38 -30.50
CA CYS A 478 -24.92 7.45 -31.40
C CYS A 478 -26.40 7.79 -31.17
N ALA A 479 -26.74 9.07 -31.31
CA ALA A 479 -28.14 9.47 -31.37
C ALA A 479 -28.74 9.08 -32.72
N ASP A 480 -29.94 8.47 -32.70
CA ASP A 480 -30.66 8.13 -33.92
C ASP A 480 -31.04 9.42 -34.66
N VAL A 481 -30.41 9.67 -35.80
CA VAL A 481 -30.82 10.73 -36.72
C VAL A 481 -31.62 10.09 -37.85
N SER A 482 -32.80 10.66 -38.13
CA SER A 482 -33.70 10.24 -39.20
C SER A 482 -32.97 9.89 -40.51
N ALA A 483 -33.45 8.85 -41.19
CA ALA A 483 -32.84 8.20 -42.37
C ALA A 483 -32.39 9.10 -43.53
N ASP A 484 -32.77 10.38 -43.58
CA ASP A 484 -32.43 11.29 -44.68
C ASP A 484 -31.16 12.13 -44.45
N ILE A 485 -30.63 12.19 -43.22
CA ILE A 485 -29.34 12.84 -42.93
C ILE A 485 -28.74 12.11 -41.72
N SER A 486 -28.09 10.96 -41.91
CA SER A 486 -27.25 10.41 -40.83
C SER A 486 -25.91 11.14 -40.87
N PRO A 487 -25.54 11.95 -39.86
CA PRO A 487 -24.14 12.28 -39.65
C PRO A 487 -23.32 11.00 -39.60
N GLU A 488 -22.08 11.06 -40.08
CA GLU A 488 -21.08 10.07 -39.72
C GLU A 488 -20.86 10.14 -38.21
N CYS A 489 -21.60 9.37 -37.42
CA CYS A 489 -21.32 9.22 -35.99
C CYS A 489 -20.21 8.18 -35.87
N ASN A 490 -18.97 8.68 -35.75
CA ASN A 490 -17.80 7.84 -35.57
C ASN A 490 -16.78 8.59 -34.70
N ILE A 491 -16.70 8.20 -33.44
CA ILE A 491 -15.71 8.69 -32.48
C ILE A 491 -14.86 7.50 -32.07
N ASP A 492 -13.55 7.67 -32.12
CA ASP A 492 -12.57 6.72 -31.60
C ASP A 492 -11.43 7.53 -30.97
N VAL A 493 -11.32 7.49 -29.64
CA VAL A 493 -10.28 8.22 -28.92
C VAL A 493 -9.86 7.48 -27.66
N TRP A 494 -8.60 7.63 -27.30
CA TRP A 494 -8.01 7.06 -26.09
C TRP A 494 -7.68 8.16 -25.08
N THR A 495 -8.06 7.94 -23.83
CA THR A 495 -7.54 8.72 -22.69
C THR A 495 -6.04 8.47 -22.53
N ASN A 496 -5.28 9.50 -22.13
CA ASN A 496 -3.87 9.37 -21.78
C ASN A 496 -3.62 9.87 -20.33
N HIS A 497 -2.40 9.66 -19.81
CA HIS A 497 -2.07 10.01 -18.42
C HIS A 497 -2.08 11.52 -18.12
N ASN A 498 -1.92 12.38 -19.13
CA ASN A 498 -1.83 13.84 -18.96
C ASN A 498 -3.15 14.56 -19.25
N GLN A 499 -4.04 13.96 -20.02
CA GLN A 499 -5.28 14.53 -20.53
C GLN A 499 -6.35 13.44 -20.67
N THR A 500 -7.47 13.65 -19.98
CA THR A 500 -8.67 12.81 -20.08
C THR A 500 -9.44 13.15 -21.35
N TRP A 501 -9.62 12.15 -22.23
CA TRP A 501 -10.35 12.26 -23.50
C TRP A 501 -11.50 11.24 -23.55
N GLY A 502 -12.61 11.60 -24.18
CA GLY A 502 -13.83 10.79 -24.15
C GLY A 502 -14.71 11.19 -22.97
N ILE A 503 -15.22 10.21 -22.22
CA ILE A 503 -16.23 10.44 -21.18
C ILE A 503 -15.68 10.28 -19.76
N PHE A 504 -16.03 11.20 -18.87
CA PHE A 504 -15.63 11.20 -17.46
C PHE A 504 -16.69 11.89 -16.59
N LEU A 505 -16.54 11.80 -15.27
CA LEU A 505 -17.36 12.57 -14.33
C LEU A 505 -16.55 13.74 -13.78
N ASN A 506 -17.15 14.93 -13.79
CA ASN A 506 -16.67 16.04 -12.97
C ASN A 506 -17.42 15.99 -11.64
N GLN A 507 -16.67 15.91 -10.54
CA GLN A 507 -17.20 15.90 -9.18
C GLN A 507 -16.99 17.26 -8.54
N TYR A 508 -18.05 17.79 -7.95
CA TYR A 508 -18.10 19.09 -7.29
C TYR A 508 -18.38 18.90 -5.80
N GLN A 509 -17.80 19.81 -5.02
CA GLN A 509 -17.98 19.82 -3.58
C GLN A 509 -19.43 20.06 -3.17
N THR A 510 -19.86 19.36 -2.12
CA THR A 510 -21.22 19.34 -1.57
C THR A 510 -21.27 19.60 -0.07
N VAL A 511 -20.20 19.29 0.65
CA VAL A 511 -20.06 19.57 2.09
C VAL A 511 -19.30 20.87 2.31
#